data_AF-A0A923H975-F1
#
_entry.id   AF-A0A923H975-F1
#
_cell.length_a   1.000
_cell.length_b   1.000
_cell.length_c   1.000
_cell.angle_alpha   90.00
_cell.angle_beta   90.00
_cell.angle_gamma   90.00
#
_symmetry.space_group_name_H-M   'P 1'
#
loop_
_entity.id
_entity.type
_entity.pdbx_description
1 polymer ?
#
loop_
_entity_poly.entity_id
_entity_poly.type
_entity_poly.pdbx_seq_one_letter_code
_entity_poly.pdbx_strand_id
1 'polypeptide(L)'
;MRNLKQIMLFVMVGSLLTFTSCSNNDDGGGPSNAASGTLTATVDGTAFQSMEISSSATVANAGGTKNLVIIASNSDGNAFAMTIFGYTGAGTYKLTGADIAVTNTASYTQTKVNLSNPAASTTEIWQAPYDNTEVGSVSVSEETDTHVKGTFSFMGKNVNGDGSVKNITEGSFNLSKQTT
;
A
#
# COMPACT_ATOMS: atom_id res chain seq x y z
N MET A 1 37.13 -7.09 -42.00
CA MET A 1 35.80 -7.55 -41.56
C MET A 1 35.78 -7.97 -40.09
N ARG A 2 36.17 -7.10 -39.13
CA ARG A 2 36.08 -7.41 -37.69
C ARG A 2 35.47 -6.28 -36.83
N ASN A 3 35.16 -5.12 -37.41
CA ASN A 3 34.65 -3.96 -36.67
C ASN A 3 33.18 -3.62 -36.96
N LEU A 4 32.50 -4.36 -37.85
CA LEU A 4 31.09 -4.11 -38.19
C LEU A 4 30.10 -4.85 -37.26
N LYS A 5 30.58 -5.87 -36.52
CA LYS A 5 29.74 -6.68 -35.63
C LYS A 5 29.56 -6.09 -34.22
N GLN A 6 30.37 -5.10 -33.83
CA GLN A 6 30.30 -4.49 -32.49
C GLN A 6 29.40 -3.24 -32.45
N ILE A 7 29.09 -2.63 -33.60
CA ILE A 7 28.18 -1.47 -33.66
C ILE A 7 26.70 -1.91 -33.58
N MET A 8 26.38 -3.13 -34.02
CA MET A 8 25.01 -3.65 -33.97
C MET A 8 24.55 -4.05 -32.55
N LEU A 9 25.48 -4.24 -31.60
CA LEU A 9 25.17 -4.59 -30.22
C LEU A 9 24.85 -3.36 -29.35
N PHE A 10 25.29 -2.16 -29.75
CA PHE A 10 25.06 -0.93 -28.98
C PHE A 10 23.72 -0.25 -29.26
N VAL A 11 22.97 -0.69 -30.28
CA VAL A 11 21.69 -0.08 -30.69
C VAL A 11 20.48 -0.80 -30.08
N MET A 12 20.67 -1.98 -29.46
CA MET A 12 19.57 -2.79 -28.91
C MET A 12 19.31 -2.57 -27.40
N VAL A 13 20.09 -1.71 -26.74
CA VAL A 13 19.98 -1.37 -25.30
C VAL A 13 19.38 0.04 -25.10
N GLY A 14 18.67 0.56 -26.11
CA GLY A 14 18.17 1.94 -26.14
C GLY A 14 16.64 2.10 -26.05
N SER A 15 15.87 1.05 -25.77
CA SER A 15 14.41 1.07 -25.97
C SER A 15 13.55 0.57 -24.80
N LEU A 16 14.02 0.66 -23.55
CA LEU A 16 13.21 0.29 -22.37
C LEU A 16 13.05 1.35 -21.27
N LEU A 17 13.27 2.63 -21.56
CA LEU A 17 12.92 3.71 -20.63
C LEU A 17 11.97 4.70 -21.28
N THR A 18 10.80 4.23 -21.73
CA THR A 18 9.63 5.10 -21.86
C THR A 18 9.05 5.31 -20.46
N PHE A 19 9.65 6.21 -19.68
CA PHE A 19 8.91 6.86 -18.61
C PHE A 19 7.82 7.71 -19.27
N THR A 20 6.63 7.12 -19.39
CA THR A 20 5.41 7.88 -19.56
C THR A 20 5.13 8.62 -18.26
N SER A 21 5.87 9.71 -18.04
CA SER A 21 5.43 10.77 -17.15
C SER A 21 4.23 11.42 -17.83
N CYS A 22 3.05 10.83 -17.63
CA CYS A 22 1.80 11.52 -17.87
C CYS A 22 1.69 12.63 -16.83
N SER A 23 2.26 13.79 -17.13
CA SER A 23 1.68 15.04 -16.70
C SER A 23 0.35 15.15 -17.42
N ASN A 24 -0.76 14.97 -16.72
CA ASN A 24 -1.96 15.75 -16.95
C ASN A 24 -2.85 15.59 -15.73
N ASN A 25 -3.22 16.75 -15.19
CA ASN A 25 -4.14 16.94 -14.09
C ASN A 25 -5.37 16.06 -14.23
N ASP A 26 -5.48 15.05 -13.38
CA ASP A 26 -6.72 14.47 -12.90
C ASP A 26 -6.37 13.86 -11.54
N ASP A 27 -7.03 14.33 -10.48
CA ASP A 27 -6.75 14.03 -9.06
C ASP A 27 -7.11 12.57 -8.66
N GLY A 28 -6.90 11.61 -9.56
CA GLY A 28 -7.05 10.19 -9.32
C GLY A 28 -5.68 9.51 -9.37
N GLY A 29 -5.27 8.90 -8.25
CA GLY A 29 -4.03 8.13 -8.18
C GLY A 29 -3.90 7.10 -9.31
N GLY A 30 -2.65 6.82 -9.72
CA GLY A 30 -2.35 5.95 -10.85
C GLY A 30 -3.00 4.56 -10.77
N PRO A 31 -3.09 3.85 -11.91
CA PRO A 31 -3.78 2.57 -11.99
C PRO A 31 -3.16 1.54 -11.03
N SER A 32 -4.03 0.77 -10.35
CA SER A 32 -3.59 -0.35 -9.54
C SER A 32 -3.03 -1.47 -10.43
N ASN A 33 -1.82 -1.94 -10.10
CA ASN A 33 -1.15 -3.06 -10.74
C ASN A 33 -1.31 -4.39 -9.97
N ALA A 34 -2.04 -4.39 -8.86
CA ALA A 34 -2.26 -5.59 -8.06
C ALA A 34 -3.23 -6.55 -8.75
N ALA A 35 -2.94 -7.85 -8.66
CA ALA A 35 -3.88 -8.89 -9.11
C ALA A 35 -5.19 -8.79 -8.32
N SER A 36 -6.29 -9.18 -8.95
CA SER A 36 -7.62 -9.18 -8.32
C SER A 36 -7.60 -9.97 -7.01
N GLY A 37 -8.24 -9.42 -5.99
CA GLY A 37 -8.27 -9.97 -4.64
C GLY A 37 -7.07 -9.64 -3.76
N THR A 38 -6.04 -8.94 -4.28
CA THR A 38 -4.75 -8.84 -3.58
C THR A 38 -4.23 -7.41 -3.38
N LEU A 39 -3.21 -7.29 -2.53
CA LEU A 39 -2.44 -6.08 -2.26
C LEU A 39 -0.94 -6.38 -2.35
N THR A 40 -0.21 -5.55 -3.09
CA THR A 40 1.25 -5.58 -3.22
C THR A 40 1.87 -4.31 -2.65
N ALA A 41 3.13 -4.42 -2.21
CA ALA A 41 3.96 -3.28 -1.82
C ALA A 41 5.43 -3.66 -1.77
N THR A 42 6.28 -2.65 -1.62
CA THR A 42 7.70 -2.81 -1.27
C THR A 42 7.93 -2.22 0.12
N VAL A 43 8.44 -3.02 1.06
CA VAL A 43 8.76 -2.64 2.44
C VAL A 43 10.27 -2.62 2.62
N ASP A 44 10.87 -1.44 2.72
CA ASP A 44 12.33 -1.25 2.74
C ASP A 44 13.05 -2.00 1.61
N GLY A 45 12.49 -1.96 0.39
CA GLY A 45 13.02 -2.68 -0.76
C GLY A 45 12.63 -4.17 -0.84
N THR A 46 11.97 -4.72 0.18
CA THR A 46 11.50 -6.12 0.18
C THR A 46 10.07 -6.20 -0.35
N ALA A 47 9.85 -7.04 -1.36
CA ALA A 47 8.51 -7.23 -1.93
C ALA A 47 7.55 -7.90 -0.93
N PHE A 48 6.31 -7.43 -0.92
CA PHE A 48 5.18 -8.00 -0.19
C PHE A 48 4.03 -8.26 -1.18
N GLN A 49 3.35 -9.38 -0.98
CA GLN A 49 2.13 -9.74 -1.67
C GLN A 49 1.19 -10.41 -0.66
N SER A 50 -0.02 -9.90 -0.54
CA SER A 50 -1.06 -10.52 0.30
C SER A 50 -1.73 -11.70 -0.40
N MET A 51 -2.44 -12.52 0.37
CA MET A 51 -3.30 -13.59 -0.12
C MET A 51 -4.73 -13.10 -0.31
N GLU A 52 -5.39 -13.56 -1.37
CA GLU A 52 -6.79 -13.19 -1.67
C GLU A 52 -7.74 -13.50 -0.51
N ILE A 53 -7.64 -14.69 0.08
CA ILE A 53 -8.55 -15.14 1.15
C ILE A 53 -8.46 -14.30 2.44
N SER A 54 -7.35 -13.61 2.66
CA SER A 54 -7.10 -12.79 3.85
C SER A 54 -6.95 -11.31 3.53
N SER A 55 -7.48 -10.90 2.38
CA SER A 55 -7.46 -9.51 1.92
C SER A 55 -8.85 -9.01 1.55
N SER A 56 -9.21 -7.82 2.02
CA SER A 56 -10.51 -7.20 1.69
C SER A 56 -10.48 -5.69 1.87
N ALA A 57 -11.41 -5.02 1.18
CA ALA A 57 -11.73 -3.62 1.36
C ALA A 57 -13.17 -3.50 1.88
N THR A 58 -13.34 -3.15 3.15
CA THR A 58 -14.66 -3.01 3.77
C THR A 58 -15.08 -1.54 3.77
N VAL A 59 -16.18 -1.23 3.08
CA VAL A 59 -16.84 0.08 3.15
C VAL A 59 -17.94 -0.01 4.18
N ALA A 60 -17.67 0.50 5.39
CA ALA A 60 -18.59 0.47 6.51
C ALA A 60 -19.39 1.79 6.60
N ASN A 61 -20.68 1.72 6.91
CA ASN A 61 -21.51 2.91 7.16
C ASN A 61 -21.85 3.02 8.65
N ALA A 62 -21.32 4.05 9.31
CA ALA A 62 -21.62 4.35 10.70
C ALA A 62 -22.20 5.76 10.82
N GLY A 63 -23.49 5.85 11.16
CA GLY A 63 -24.13 7.13 11.47
C GLY A 63 -24.17 8.13 10.30
N GLY A 64 -24.18 7.66 9.05
CA GLY A 64 -24.20 8.51 7.85
C GLY A 64 -22.81 8.89 7.33
N THR A 65 -21.74 8.47 8.01
CA THR A 65 -20.36 8.60 7.53
C THR A 65 -19.85 7.24 7.08
N LYS A 66 -19.23 7.19 5.90
CA LYS A 66 -18.59 5.98 5.39
C LYS A 66 -17.13 5.95 5.80
N ASN A 67 -16.63 4.77 6.13
CA ASN A 67 -15.19 4.52 6.32
C ASN A 67 -14.76 3.39 5.40
N LEU A 68 -13.53 3.48 4.86
CA LEU A 68 -12.89 2.38 4.15
C LEU A 68 -11.86 1.73 5.06
N VAL A 69 -12.01 0.44 5.31
CA VAL A 69 -11.05 -0.38 6.05
C VAL A 69 -10.44 -1.40 5.10
N ILE A 70 -9.13 -1.34 4.91
CA ILE A 70 -8.38 -2.33 4.14
C ILE A 70 -7.60 -3.21 5.11
N ILE A 71 -7.73 -4.52 4.98
CA ILE A 71 -6.93 -5.52 5.67
C ILE A 71 -6.37 -6.45 4.61
N ALA A 72 -5.07 -6.72 4.63
CA ALA A 72 -4.44 -7.63 3.69
C ALA A 72 -3.22 -8.31 4.33
N SER A 73 -3.25 -9.62 4.50
CA SER A 73 -2.15 -10.38 5.09
C SER A 73 -1.56 -11.44 4.15
N ASN A 74 -0.36 -11.89 4.43
CA ASN A 74 0.31 -12.98 3.72
C ASN A 74 0.49 -14.22 4.62
N SER A 75 1.03 -15.31 4.06
CA SER A 75 1.27 -16.57 4.77
C SER A 75 2.34 -16.48 5.86
N ASP A 76 3.19 -15.45 5.83
CA ASP A 76 4.26 -15.25 6.81
C ASP A 76 3.75 -14.54 8.08
N GLY A 77 2.46 -14.19 8.12
CA GLY A 77 1.85 -13.45 9.23
C GLY A 77 2.12 -11.94 9.18
N ASN A 78 2.63 -11.44 8.05
CA ASN A 78 2.77 -10.01 7.81
C ASN A 78 1.46 -9.44 7.25
N ALA A 79 1.13 -8.21 7.60
CA ALA A 79 -0.14 -7.63 7.20
C ALA A 79 -0.06 -6.11 7.01
N PHE A 80 -0.88 -5.62 6.09
CA PHE A 80 -1.29 -4.24 6.00
C PHE A 80 -2.68 -4.07 6.59
N ALA A 81 -2.85 -2.99 7.34
CA ALA A 81 -4.15 -2.48 7.75
C ALA A 81 -4.20 -0.98 7.49
N MET A 82 -5.26 -0.49 6.84
CA MET A 82 -5.46 0.93 6.58
C MET A 82 -6.91 1.30 6.87
N THR A 83 -7.13 2.48 7.44
CA THR A 83 -8.47 3.01 7.68
C THR A 83 -8.55 4.44 7.15
N ILE A 84 -9.52 4.69 6.29
CA ILE A 84 -9.86 6.01 5.79
C ILE A 84 -11.20 6.41 6.41
N PHE A 85 -11.18 7.46 7.23
CA PHE A 85 -12.37 7.99 7.86
C PHE A 85 -13.03 9.04 6.97
N GLY A 86 -14.37 9.07 6.93
CA GLY A 86 -15.08 10.00 6.05
C GLY A 86 -14.81 9.73 4.57
N TYR A 87 -14.68 8.45 4.22
CA TYR A 87 -14.41 7.98 2.86
C TYR A 87 -15.53 8.39 1.89
N THR A 88 -15.17 9.05 0.79
CA THR A 88 -16.10 9.61 -0.19
C THR A 88 -16.04 8.95 -1.58
N GLY A 89 -15.26 7.88 -1.75
CA GLY A 89 -15.04 7.22 -3.03
C GLY A 89 -13.63 7.43 -3.57
N ALA A 90 -13.48 7.45 -4.90
CA ALA A 90 -12.19 7.73 -5.55
C ALA A 90 -11.61 9.08 -5.10
N GLY A 91 -10.30 9.12 -4.91
CA GLY A 91 -9.57 10.29 -4.41
C GLY A 91 -8.33 9.90 -3.60
N THR A 92 -7.56 10.92 -3.21
CA THR A 92 -6.35 10.75 -2.41
C THR A 92 -6.58 11.17 -0.96
N TYR A 93 -6.29 10.24 -0.06
CA TYR A 93 -6.48 10.37 1.38
C TYR A 93 -5.12 10.42 2.06
N LYS A 94 -4.82 11.56 2.68
CA LYS A 94 -3.55 11.80 3.35
C LYS A 94 -3.43 11.01 4.64
N LEU A 95 -2.21 10.57 4.94
CA LEU A 95 -1.78 10.04 6.22
C LEU A 95 -0.92 11.12 6.89
N THR A 96 -1.54 11.94 7.73
CA THR A 96 -0.90 13.12 8.32
C THR A 96 -1.35 13.32 9.76
N GLY A 97 -0.41 13.66 10.63
CA GLY A 97 -0.73 14.18 11.96
C GLY A 97 -0.73 15.71 12.03
N ALA A 98 -0.49 16.40 10.91
CA ALA A 98 -0.45 17.86 10.85
C ALA A 98 -1.85 18.50 10.86
N ASP A 99 -2.88 17.74 10.48
CA ASP A 99 -4.27 18.18 10.41
C ASP A 99 -5.14 17.32 11.33
N ILE A 100 -5.68 17.92 12.39
CA ILE A 100 -6.51 17.25 13.38
C ILE A 100 -7.84 16.72 12.83
N ALA A 101 -8.30 17.23 11.67
CA ALA A 101 -9.50 16.76 11.00
C ALA A 101 -9.23 15.49 10.17
N VAL A 102 -7.96 15.18 9.88
CA VAL A 102 -7.57 13.98 9.13
C VAL A 102 -7.15 12.90 10.12
N THR A 103 -7.96 11.85 10.23
CA THR A 103 -7.73 10.73 11.17
C THR A 103 -7.39 9.42 10.46
N ASN A 104 -7.04 9.47 9.17
CA ASN A 104 -6.69 8.28 8.40
C ASN A 104 -5.43 7.61 8.96
N THR A 105 -5.42 6.28 8.95
CA THR A 105 -4.31 5.49 9.47
C THR A 105 -3.87 4.42 8.49
N ALA A 106 -2.59 4.06 8.56
CA ALA A 106 -2.02 2.91 7.89
C ALA A 106 -1.01 2.23 8.80
N SER A 107 -0.90 0.92 8.70
CA SER A 107 0.11 0.16 9.42
C SER A 107 0.61 -1.02 8.62
N TYR A 108 1.88 -1.35 8.81
CA TYR A 108 2.47 -2.61 8.44
C TYR A 108 2.82 -3.38 9.71
N THR A 109 2.38 -4.63 9.79
CA THR A 109 2.66 -5.55 10.90
C THR A 109 3.60 -6.64 10.39
N GLN A 110 4.63 -6.94 11.18
CA GLN A 110 5.52 -8.08 10.93
C GLN A 110 5.46 -9.03 12.12
N THR A 111 5.17 -10.30 11.85
CA THR A 111 5.19 -11.34 12.87
C THR A 111 6.38 -12.26 12.63
N LYS A 112 7.27 -12.36 13.62
CA LYS A 112 8.33 -13.36 13.61
C LYS A 112 7.85 -14.58 14.38
N VAL A 113 7.37 -15.58 13.65
CA VAL A 113 6.88 -16.83 14.23
C VAL A 113 8.06 -17.67 14.74
N ASN A 114 8.02 -18.06 16.02
CA ASN A 114 8.92 -19.04 16.57
C ASN A 114 8.27 -20.42 16.56
N LEU A 115 8.58 -21.23 15.54
CA LEU A 115 7.96 -22.56 15.36
C LEU A 115 8.32 -23.56 16.47
N SER A 116 9.47 -23.38 17.13
CA SER A 116 9.91 -24.26 18.23
C SER A 116 9.31 -23.87 19.57
N ASN A 117 8.90 -22.61 19.74
CA ASN A 117 8.20 -22.10 20.91
C ASN A 117 7.22 -21.00 20.47
N PRO A 118 5.98 -21.34 20.11
CA PRO A 118 5.01 -20.37 19.60
C PRO A 118 4.75 -19.19 20.54
N ALA A 119 4.84 -19.41 21.86
CA ALA A 119 4.67 -18.37 22.88
C ALA A 119 5.79 -17.33 22.90
N ALA A 120 6.92 -17.60 22.24
CA ALA A 120 8.05 -16.67 22.07
C ALA A 120 8.04 -15.97 20.69
N SER A 121 6.95 -16.05 19.94
CA SER A 121 6.79 -15.26 18.71
C SER A 121 6.66 -13.78 19.05
N THR A 122 7.17 -12.91 18.18
CA THR A 122 7.09 -11.45 18.35
C THR A 122 6.32 -10.82 17.21
N THR A 123 5.62 -9.73 17.50
CA THR A 123 4.89 -8.95 16.51
C THR A 123 5.27 -7.48 16.69
N GLU A 124 5.73 -6.87 15.61
CA GLU A 124 6.08 -5.46 15.55
C GLU A 124 5.14 -4.74 14.59
N ILE A 125 4.80 -3.48 14.89
CA ILE A 125 3.82 -2.71 14.12
C ILE A 125 4.38 -1.32 13.81
N TRP A 126 4.53 -1.01 12.52
CA TRP A 126 4.92 0.30 12.02
C TRP A 126 3.67 1.05 11.59
N GLN A 127 3.39 2.17 12.23
CA GLN A 127 2.12 2.91 12.09
C GLN A 127 2.35 4.29 11.48
N ALA A 128 1.35 4.78 10.76
CA ALA A 128 1.27 6.11 10.16
C ALA A 128 -0.14 6.70 10.39
N PRO A 129 -0.25 8.02 10.64
CA PRO A 129 0.85 8.93 10.98
C PRO A 129 1.43 8.63 12.37
N TYR A 130 2.65 9.09 12.64
CA TYR A 130 3.35 8.89 13.92
C TYR A 130 3.91 10.19 14.53
N ASP A 131 3.76 11.30 13.83
CA ASP A 131 4.12 12.66 14.28
C ASP A 131 3.22 13.69 13.56
N ASN A 132 3.50 14.99 13.77
CA ASN A 132 2.70 16.09 13.23
C ASN A 132 3.05 16.43 11.77
N THR A 133 3.46 15.45 10.96
CA THR A 133 3.80 15.63 9.54
C THR A 133 2.93 14.74 8.64
N GLU A 134 2.91 15.07 7.35
CA GLU A 134 2.35 14.19 6.32
C GLU A 134 3.40 13.15 5.93
N VAL A 135 3.09 11.87 6.15
CA VAL A 135 4.04 10.76 5.98
C VAL A 135 3.66 9.82 4.85
N GLY A 136 2.57 10.11 4.12
CA GLY A 136 2.11 9.30 3.01
C GLY A 136 0.65 9.53 2.65
N SER A 137 0.12 8.66 1.80
CA SER A 137 -1.27 8.70 1.36
C SER A 137 -1.75 7.35 0.86
N VAL A 138 -3.07 7.17 0.88
CA VAL A 138 -3.80 6.11 0.17
C VAL A 138 -4.63 6.78 -0.92
N SER A 139 -4.46 6.35 -2.17
CA SER A 139 -5.22 6.85 -3.31
C SER A 139 -6.14 5.76 -3.82
N VAL A 140 -7.46 5.99 -3.79
CA VAL A 140 -8.45 5.12 -4.40
C VAL A 140 -8.71 5.59 -5.82
N SER A 141 -8.42 4.75 -6.80
CA SER A 141 -8.64 5.06 -8.22
C SER A 141 -10.03 4.65 -8.70
N GLU A 142 -10.58 3.57 -8.13
CA GLU A 142 -11.85 3.00 -8.55
C GLU A 142 -12.54 2.30 -7.37
N GLU A 143 -13.83 2.53 -7.22
CA GLU A 143 -14.72 1.73 -6.40
C GLU A 143 -15.88 1.25 -7.27
N THR A 144 -16.13 -0.05 -7.28
CA THR A 144 -17.29 -0.67 -7.90
C THR A 144 -18.17 -1.33 -6.84
N ASP A 145 -19.20 -2.04 -7.26
CA ASP A 145 -20.01 -2.86 -6.35
C ASP A 145 -19.22 -4.03 -5.75
N THR A 146 -18.18 -4.50 -6.44
CA THR A 146 -17.46 -5.73 -6.07
C THR A 146 -16.01 -5.50 -5.68
N HIS A 147 -15.40 -4.37 -6.03
CA HIS A 147 -13.97 -4.13 -5.82
C HIS A 147 -13.65 -2.69 -5.43
N VAL A 148 -12.57 -2.52 -4.69
CA VAL A 148 -11.90 -1.23 -4.47
C VAL A 148 -10.46 -1.35 -4.96
N LYS A 149 -10.02 -0.40 -5.79
CA LYS A 149 -8.69 -0.37 -6.37
C LYS A 149 -7.98 0.93 -6.03
N GLY A 150 -6.67 0.84 -5.90
CA GLY A 150 -5.86 2.03 -5.65
C GLY A 150 -4.40 1.73 -5.41
N THR A 151 -3.71 2.77 -4.97
CA THR A 151 -2.29 2.76 -4.65
C THR A 151 -2.04 3.40 -3.30
N PHE A 152 -0.89 3.15 -2.70
CA PHE A 152 -0.49 3.77 -1.44
C PHE A 152 1.02 3.82 -1.30
N SER A 153 1.49 4.78 -0.51
CA SER A 153 2.88 4.85 -0.04
C SER A 153 2.90 5.62 1.27
N PHE A 154 3.69 5.15 2.23
CA PHE A 154 3.85 5.82 3.51
C PHE A 154 5.15 5.43 4.20
N MET A 155 5.57 6.27 5.14
CA MET A 155 6.53 5.88 6.18
C MET A 155 5.78 5.48 7.44
N GLY A 156 6.11 4.33 8.02
CA GLY A 156 5.53 3.87 9.29
C GLY A 156 6.59 3.78 10.37
N LYS A 157 6.26 4.16 11.61
CA LYS A 157 7.18 4.08 12.76
C LYS A 157 6.71 3.06 13.79
N ASN A 158 7.64 2.28 14.32
CA ASN A 158 7.37 1.34 15.40
C ASN A 158 7.40 2.05 16.77
N VAL A 159 6.35 2.83 17.04
CA VAL A 159 6.27 3.69 18.23
C VAL A 159 6.23 2.92 19.55
N ASN A 160 5.79 1.65 19.52
CA ASN A 160 5.68 0.79 20.70
C ASN A 160 6.83 -0.23 20.82
N GLY A 161 7.74 -0.25 19.85
CA GLY A 161 8.88 -1.16 19.81
C GLY A 161 10.20 -0.40 19.78
N ASP A 162 11.03 -0.67 18.77
CA ASP A 162 12.40 -0.15 18.64
C ASP A 162 12.49 1.29 18.11
N GLY A 163 11.37 1.92 17.78
CA GLY A 163 11.33 3.27 17.20
C GLY A 163 11.80 3.35 15.75
N SER A 164 12.09 2.22 15.10
CA SER A 164 12.51 2.18 13.70
C SER A 164 11.41 2.68 12.76
N VAL A 165 11.83 3.17 11.59
CA VAL A 165 10.94 3.62 10.51
C VAL A 165 11.10 2.68 9.32
N LYS A 166 9.97 2.29 8.72
CA LYS A 166 9.92 1.55 7.45
C LYS A 166 9.38 2.43 6.35
N ASN A 167 9.97 2.32 5.18
CA ASN A 167 9.47 2.95 3.97
C ASN A 167 8.64 1.95 3.17
N ILE A 168 7.35 2.28 2.99
CA ILE A 168 6.41 1.50 2.20
C ILE A 168 6.18 2.23 0.89
N THR A 169 6.63 1.63 -0.20
CA THR A 169 6.58 2.19 -1.54
C THR A 169 5.86 1.24 -2.50
N GLU A 170 5.47 1.77 -3.66
CA GLU A 170 4.88 0.98 -4.76
C GLU A 170 3.66 0.16 -4.31
N GLY A 171 2.94 0.65 -3.30
CA GLY A 171 1.76 0.00 -2.77
C GLY A 171 0.64 0.03 -3.81
N SER A 172 0.01 -1.10 -4.05
CA SER A 172 -1.11 -1.25 -4.98
C SER A 172 -2.11 -2.26 -4.42
N PHE A 173 -3.40 -2.02 -4.61
CA PHE A 173 -4.44 -2.94 -4.16
C PHE A 173 -5.60 -3.04 -5.16
N ASN A 174 -6.16 -4.22 -5.29
CA ASN A 174 -7.38 -4.51 -6.04
C ASN A 174 -8.15 -5.56 -5.25
N LEU A 175 -8.95 -5.10 -4.29
CA LEU A 175 -9.52 -5.96 -3.25
C LEU A 175 -11.01 -6.10 -3.42
N SER A 176 -11.52 -7.28 -3.09
CA SER A 176 -12.96 -7.49 -3.04
C SER A 176 -13.58 -6.59 -1.99
N LYS A 177 -14.64 -5.88 -2.41
CA LYS A 177 -15.39 -4.97 -1.57
C LYS A 177 -16.33 -5.75 -0.66
N GLN A 178 -16.30 -5.42 0.61
CA GLN A 178 -17.28 -5.84 1.61
C GLN A 178 -18.06 -4.60 2.06
N THR A 179 -19.30 -4.79 2.48
CA THR A 179 -20.15 -3.71 2.99
C THR A 179 -20.78 -4.14 4.30
N THR A 180 -20.79 -3.24 5.28
CA THR A 180 -21.36 -3.47 6.62
C THR A 180 -22.12 -2.25 7.09
#